data_AF-A0A1I1AAJ5-F1
#
_entry.id   AF-A0A1I1AAJ5-F1
#
_cell.length_a   1.000
_cell.length_b   1.000
_cell.length_c   1.000
_cell.angle_alpha   90.00
_cell.angle_beta   90.00
_cell.angle_gamma   90.00
#
_symmetry.space_group_name_H-M   'P 1'
#
loop_
_entity.id
_entity.type
_entity.pdbx_description
1 polymer ?
#
loop_
_entity_poly.entity_id
_entity_poly.type
_entity_poly.pdbx_seq_one_letter_code
_entity_poly.pdbx_strand_id
1 'polypeptide(L)'
;MTRPLLIALVLIVYIVYVGFKHKEIWKKLSLLQIIGVFFTFAGVVSISGIILYYGSRYITSAVSSNIMDFAIKFVLIIIVIAAAGLIFSSIAGKITNGVISIERRHKKN
;
A
#
# COMPACT_ATOMS: atom_id res chain seq x y z
N MET A 1 6.70 10.95 -21.49
CA MET A 1 6.29 9.94 -20.48
C MET A 1 4.91 10.30 -19.96
N THR A 2 3.94 9.39 -20.02
CA THR A 2 2.64 9.62 -19.40
C THR A 2 2.75 9.42 -17.89
N ARG A 3 1.98 10.17 -17.09
CA ARG A 3 1.97 10.07 -15.61
C ARG A 3 1.84 8.62 -15.09
N PRO A 4 1.04 7.73 -15.70
CA PRO A 4 0.94 6.33 -15.25
C PRO A 4 2.23 5.53 -15.43
N LEU A 5 2.97 5.77 -16.52
CA LEU A 5 4.25 5.10 -16.80
C LEU A 5 5.31 5.45 -15.75
N LEU A 6 5.34 6.70 -15.31
CA LEU A 6 6.24 7.19 -14.27
C LEU A 6 5.93 6.53 -12.91
N ILE A 7 4.63 6.44 -12.55
CA ILE A 7 4.18 5.78 -11.32
C ILE A 7 4.53 4.29 -11.34
N ALA A 8 4.28 3.60 -12.45
CA ALA A 8 4.61 2.19 -12.61
C ALA A 8 6.11 1.94 -12.45
N LEU A 9 6.95 2.79 -13.06
CA LEU A 9 8.40 2.68 -12.97
C LEU A 9 8.91 2.89 -11.53
N VAL A 10 8.38 3.88 -10.81
CA VAL A 10 8.70 4.11 -9.40
C VAL A 10 8.28 2.91 -8.53
N LEU A 11 7.11 2.34 -8.76
CA LEU A 11 6.64 1.15 -8.03
C LEU A 11 7.55 -0.06 -8.28
N ILE A 12 7.97 -0.29 -9.52
CA ILE A 12 8.89 -1.38 -9.86
C ILE A 12 10.24 -1.18 -9.14
N VAL A 13 10.82 0.02 -9.23
CA VAL A 13 12.09 0.34 -8.56
C VAL A 13 11.96 0.15 -7.05
N TYR A 14 10.84 0.56 -6.45
CA TYR A 14 10.59 0.40 -5.03
C TYR A 14 10.49 -1.08 -4.62
N ILE A 15 9.76 -1.91 -5.37
CA ILE A 15 9.65 -3.35 -5.10
C ILE A 15 11.02 -4.02 -5.19
N VAL A 16 11.80 -3.68 -6.21
CA VAL A 16 13.17 -4.20 -6.39
C VAL A 16 14.06 -3.79 -5.21
N TYR A 17 14.02 -2.51 -4.82
CA TYR A 17 14.77 -2.01 -3.65
C TYR A 17 14.39 -2.75 -2.36
N VAL A 18 13.10 -2.94 -2.10
CA VAL A 18 12.61 -3.67 -0.92
C VAL A 18 13.07 -5.14 -0.96
N GLY A 19 13.05 -5.77 -2.13
CA GLY A 19 13.54 -7.14 -2.32
C GLY A 19 15.03 -7.28 -1.99
N PHE A 20 15.87 -6.34 -2.44
CA PHE A 20 17.29 -6.34 -2.11
C PHE A 20 17.55 -6.02 -0.63
N LYS A 21 16.85 -5.03 -0.07
CA LYS A 21 17.01 -4.60 1.32
C LYS A 21 16.63 -5.70 2.31
N HIS A 22 15.61 -6.49 1.99
CA HIS A 22 15.09 -7.54 2.86
C HIS A 22 15.31 -8.94 2.28
N LYS A 23 16.45 -9.16 1.61
CA LYS A 23 16.78 -10.43 0.92
C LYS A 23 16.56 -11.69 1.77
N GLU A 24 16.80 -11.61 3.08
CA GLU A 24 16.65 -12.75 3.99
C GLU A 24 15.20 -13.14 4.24
N ILE A 25 14.28 -12.18 4.18
CA ILE A 25 12.84 -12.40 4.28
C ILE A 25 12.36 -13.06 2.98
N TRP A 26 12.81 -12.54 1.84
CA TRP A 26 12.40 -13.03 0.53
C TRP A 26 12.90 -14.46 0.24
N LYS A 27 14.10 -14.83 0.72
CA LYS A 27 14.62 -16.19 0.62
C LYS A 27 13.79 -17.24 1.38
N LYS A 28 13.00 -16.83 2.37
CA LYS A 28 12.14 -17.72 3.16
C LYS A 28 10.77 -17.94 2.51
N LEU A 29 10.44 -17.18 1.46
CA LEU A 29 9.16 -17.23 0.80
C LEU A 29 9.22 -18.18 -0.39
N SER A 30 8.16 -18.97 -0.57
CA SER A 30 8.00 -19.73 -1.80
C SER A 30 7.64 -18.81 -2.97
N LEU A 31 7.90 -19.27 -4.19
CA LEU A 31 7.61 -18.51 -5.41
C LEU A 31 6.12 -18.13 -5.49
N LEU A 32 5.23 -19.02 -5.05
CA LEU A 32 3.79 -18.75 -4.93
C LEU A 32 3.46 -17.66 -3.89
N GLN A 33 4.17 -17.63 -2.75
CA GLN A 33 3.98 -16.58 -1.74
C GLN A 33 4.45 -15.22 -2.25
N ILE A 34 5.57 -15.17 -2.96
CA ILE A 34 6.08 -13.94 -3.58
C ILE A 34 5.06 -13.39 -4.58
N ILE A 35 4.53 -14.24 -5.45
CA ILE A 35 3.48 -13.87 -6.41
C ILE A 35 2.23 -13.37 -5.67
N GLY A 36 1.79 -14.08 -4.62
CA GLY A 36 0.61 -13.67 -3.83
C GLY A 36 0.79 -12.32 -3.15
N VAL A 37 1.97 -12.06 -2.57
CA VAL A 37 2.32 -10.76 -1.97
C VAL A 37 2.33 -9.66 -3.02
N PHE A 38 2.88 -9.92 -4.21
CA PHE A 38 2.89 -8.97 -5.31
C PHE A 38 1.48 -8.60 -5.78
N PHE A 39 0.60 -9.58 -5.99
CA PHE A 39 -0.79 -9.33 -6.36
C PHE A 39 -1.56 -8.60 -5.26
N THR A 40 -1.30 -8.92 -3.99
CA THR A 40 -1.89 -8.21 -2.85
C THR A 40 -1.45 -6.74 -2.85
N PHE A 41 -0.16 -6.47 -3.06
CA PHE A 41 0.36 -5.11 -3.14
C PHE A 41 -0.29 -4.34 -4.29
N ALA A 42 -0.30 -4.91 -5.50
CA ALA A 42 -0.91 -4.30 -6.67
C ALA A 42 -2.41 -4.02 -6.46
N GLY A 43 -3.14 -4.97 -5.86
CA GLY A 43 -4.56 -4.82 -5.55
C GLY A 43 -4.82 -3.71 -4.54
N VAL A 44 -4.10 -3.69 -3.42
CA VAL A 44 -4.24 -2.66 -2.38
C VAL A 44 -3.92 -1.27 -2.94
N VAL A 45 -2.83 -1.13 -3.70
CA VAL A 45 -2.46 0.14 -4.34
C VAL A 45 -3.54 0.59 -5.34
N SER A 46 -4.05 -0.32 -6.18
CA SER A 46 -5.08 0.00 -7.17
C SER A 46 -6.38 0.46 -6.50
N ILE A 47 -6.85 -0.27 -5.50
CA ILE A 47 -8.05 0.08 -4.72
C ILE A 47 -7.86 1.42 -4.00
N SER A 48 -6.70 1.63 -3.37
CA SER A 48 -6.38 2.89 -2.71
C SER A 48 -6.41 4.06 -3.71
N GLY A 49 -5.84 3.86 -4.90
CA GLY A 49 -5.88 4.86 -5.98
C GLY A 49 -7.30 5.21 -6.42
N ILE A 50 -8.18 4.21 -6.57
CA ILE A 50 -9.60 4.42 -6.90
C ILE A 50 -10.30 5.21 -5.79
N ILE A 51 -10.08 4.85 -4.52
CA ILE A 51 -10.65 5.56 -3.37
C ILE A 51 -10.17 7.00 -3.33
N LEU A 52 -8.87 7.24 -3.53
CA LEU A 52 -8.32 8.61 -3.56
C LEU A 52 -8.88 9.41 -4.74
N TYR A 53 -9.04 8.80 -5.92
CA TYR A 53 -9.52 9.51 -7.10
C TYR A 53 -11.01 9.86 -7.02
N TYR A 54 -11.86 8.89 -6.72
CA TYR A 54 -13.32 9.09 -6.68
C TYR A 54 -13.79 9.61 -5.32
N GLY A 55 -13.23 9.08 -4.23
CA GLY A 55 -13.61 9.45 -2.87
C GLY A 55 -13.24 10.89 -2.54
N SER A 56 -12.06 11.36 -2.94
CA SER A 56 -11.72 12.78 -2.74
C SER A 56 -12.69 13.69 -3.47
N ARG A 57 -12.99 13.40 -4.76
CA ARG A 57 -13.94 14.19 -5.57
C ARG A 57 -15.33 14.26 -4.95
N TYR A 58 -15.82 13.16 -4.39
CA TYR A 58 -17.13 13.09 -3.74
C TYR A 58 -17.18 13.91 -2.45
N ILE A 59 -16.14 13.85 -1.63
CA ILE A 59 -16.10 14.58 -0.35
C ILE A 59 -15.91 16.08 -0.61
N THR A 60 -15.07 16.43 -1.58
CA THR A 60 -14.72 17.83 -1.84
C THR A 60 -15.76 18.55 -2.68
N SER A 61 -16.69 17.84 -3.35
CA SER A 61 -17.82 18.49 -4.04
C SER A 61 -18.78 19.22 -3.10
N ALA A 62 -18.73 18.94 -1.80
CA ALA A 62 -19.52 19.64 -0.78
C ALA A 62 -18.82 20.90 -0.22
N VAL A 63 -17.60 21.21 -0.67
CA VAL A 63 -16.75 22.25 -0.07
C VAL A 63 -16.35 23.28 -1.12
N SER A 64 -16.66 24.56 -0.87
CA SER A 64 -16.42 25.66 -1.82
C SER A 64 -15.05 26.34 -1.66
N SER A 65 -14.35 26.12 -0.54
CA SER A 65 -13.06 26.76 -0.24
C SER A 65 -11.88 25.90 -0.68
N ASN A 66 -10.99 26.48 -1.50
CA ASN A 66 -9.78 25.82 -2.01
C ASN A 66 -8.81 25.36 -0.91
N ILE A 67 -8.72 26.09 0.21
CA ILE A 67 -7.86 25.73 1.34
C ILE A 67 -8.42 24.52 2.09
N MET A 68 -9.73 24.49 2.28
CA MET A 68 -10.41 23.37 2.96
C MET A 68 -10.39 22.11 2.09
N ASP A 69 -10.56 22.25 0.77
CA ASP A 69 -10.39 21.15 -0.21
C ASP A 69 -9.00 20.52 -0.11
N PHE A 70 -7.94 21.35 -0.08
CA PHE A 70 -6.58 20.86 0.08
C PHE A 70 -6.37 20.11 1.41
N ALA A 71 -6.84 20.67 2.52
CA ALA A 71 -6.72 20.05 3.83
C ALA A 71 -7.43 18.69 3.90
N ILE A 72 -8.64 18.59 3.35
CA ILE A 72 -9.41 17.35 3.30
C ILE A 72 -8.69 16.30 2.47
N LYS A 73 -8.20 16.66 1.28
CA LYS A 73 -7.44 15.74 0.42
C LYS A 73 -6.19 15.22 1.12
N PHE A 74 -5.46 16.08 1.83
CA PHE A 74 -4.26 15.69 2.56
C PHE A 74 -4.57 14.69 3.69
N VAL A 75 -5.59 14.97 4.50
CA VAL A 75 -6.02 14.06 5.58
C VAL A 75 -6.49 12.72 5.00
N LEU A 76 -7.25 12.75 3.90
CA LEU A 76 -7.76 11.56 3.25
C LEU A 76 -6.63 10.68 2.69
N ILE A 77 -5.57 11.29 2.14
CA ILE A 77 -4.37 10.56 1.72
C ILE A 77 -3.73 9.82 2.90
N ILE A 78 -3.56 10.49 4.05
CA ILE A 78 -2.96 9.87 5.23
C ILE A 78 -3.79 8.66 5.69
N ILE A 79 -5.11 8.82 5.78
CA ILE A 79 -6.03 7.76 6.21
C ILE A 79 -5.95 6.56 5.26
N VAL A 80 -6.01 6.81 3.95
CA VAL A 80 -5.97 5.74 2.95
C VAL A 80 -4.62 5.02 2.97
N ILE A 81 -3.50 5.73 3.08
CA ILE A 81 -2.16 5.10 3.18
C ILE A 81 -2.06 4.24 4.45
N ALA A 82 -2.51 4.75 5.59
CA ALA A 82 -2.48 4.00 6.84
C ALA A 82 -3.34 2.73 6.76
N ALA A 83 -4.57 2.85 6.26
CA ALA A 83 -5.46 1.71 6.06
C ALA A 83 -4.88 0.70 5.06
N ALA A 84 -4.31 1.17 3.94
CA ALA A 84 -3.66 0.34 2.94
C ALA A 84 -2.49 -0.46 3.54
N GLY A 85 -1.66 0.16 4.37
CA GLY A 85 -0.56 -0.52 5.05
C GLY A 85 -1.03 -1.64 5.99
N LEU A 86 -2.10 -1.38 6.76
CA LEU A 86 -2.69 -2.38 7.65
C LEU A 86 -3.32 -3.54 6.89
N ILE A 87 -4.09 -3.25 5.84
CA ILE A 87 -4.74 -4.27 5.00
C ILE A 87 -3.67 -5.11 4.29
N PHE A 88 -2.68 -4.45 3.66
CA PHE A 88 -1.59 -5.13 3.00
C PHE A 88 -0.85 -6.06 3.96
N SER A 89 -0.46 -5.57 5.14
CA SER A 89 0.26 -6.43 6.09
C SER A 89 -0.58 -7.57 6.63
N SER A 90 -1.88 -7.36 6.87
CA SER A 90 -2.76 -8.42 7.34
C SER A 90 -2.86 -9.54 6.31
N ILE A 91 -3.06 -9.19 5.03
CA ILE A 91 -3.18 -10.16 3.95
C ILE A 91 -1.83 -10.80 3.63
N ALA A 92 -0.76 -10.00 3.50
CA ALA A 92 0.59 -10.50 3.25
C ALA A 92 1.07 -11.40 4.40
N GLY A 93 0.76 -11.05 5.65
CA GLY A 93 1.04 -11.89 6.81
C GLY A 93 0.36 -13.26 6.71
N LYS A 94 -0.91 -13.32 6.27
CA LYS A 94 -1.62 -14.58 6.04
C LYS A 94 -1.00 -15.39 4.90
N ILE A 95 -0.68 -14.75 3.77
CA ILE A 95 -0.05 -15.44 2.61
C ILE A 95 1.32 -15.99 2.96
N THR A 96 2.08 -15.26 3.77
CA THR A 96 3.46 -15.59 4.12
C THR A 96 3.60 -16.36 5.43
N ASN A 97 2.49 -16.88 6.00
CA ASN A 97 2.48 -17.60 7.29
C ASN A 97 3.20 -16.82 8.42
N GLY A 98 3.00 -15.50 8.48
CA GLY A 98 3.56 -14.64 9.51
C GLY A 98 4.99 -14.14 9.25
N VAL A 99 5.62 -14.53 8.13
CA VAL A 99 6.96 -14.02 7.77
C VAL A 99 6.95 -12.51 7.51
N ILE A 100 5.85 -11.99 6.95
CA ILE A 100 5.61 -10.55 6.73
C ILE A 100 4.40 -10.10 7.58
N SER A 101 4.46 -10.25 8.91
CA SER A 101 3.45 -9.67 9.81
C SER A 101 3.96 -8.38 10.46
N ILE A 102 3.07 -7.36 10.54
CA ILE A 102 3.25 -6.18 11.41
C ILE A 102 2.93 -6.54 12.88
N GLU A 103 2.52 -7.78 13.15
CA GLU A 103 2.14 -8.22 14.50
C GLU A 103 3.30 -7.90 15.45
N ARG A 104 3.08 -6.85 16.26
CA ARG A 104 4.00 -6.47 17.34
C ARG A 104 4.24 -7.77 18.08
N ARG A 105 5.48 -8.27 18.08
CA ARG A 105 5.86 -9.46 18.85
C ARG A 105 5.29 -9.27 20.25
N HIS A 106 4.16 -9.91 20.54
CA HIS A 106 3.77 -10.15 21.91
C HIS A 106 4.77 -11.20 22.37
N LYS A 107 5.91 -10.71 22.86
CA LYS A 107 6.89 -11.49 23.59
C LYS A 107 6.16 -11.94 24.86
N LYS A 108 5.45 -13.07 24.74
CA LYS A 108 5.03 -13.85 25.90
C LYS A 108 6.32 -14.46 26.44
N ASN A 109 6.88 -13.79 27.45
CA ASN A 109 7.74 -14.45 28.43
C ASN A 109 6.94 -15.57 29.12
#